data_AF-U5U7M4-F1
#
_entry.id   AF-U5U7M4-F1
#
_cell.length_a   1.000
_cell.length_b   1.000
_cell.length_c   1.000
_cell.angle_alpha   90.00
_cell.angle_beta   90.00
_cell.angle_gamma   90.00
#
_symmetry.space_group_name_H-M   'P 1'
#
loop_
_entity.id
_entity.type
_entity.pdbx_description
1 polymer ?
#
loop_
_entity_poly.entity_id
_entity_poly.type
_entity_poly.pdbx_seq_one_letter_code
_entity_poly.pdbx_strand_id
1 'polypeptide(L)' 'MPTIKQLIRNTRQPIRNVTKSPALGGCPQRRGTCTRVYVRLVQIMGWDKTKERKQFFQYQ' A
#
# COMPACT_ATOMS: atom_id res chain seq x y z
N MET A 1 27.97 -8.97 -11.14
CA MET A 1 27.67 -10.40 -10.93
C MET A 1 28.26 -10.83 -9.59
N PRO A 2 27.49 -11.31 -8.61
CA PRO A 2 28.04 -11.72 -7.33
C PRO A 2 28.81 -13.04 -7.44
N THR A 3 29.92 -13.15 -6.71
CA THR A 3 30.77 -14.35 -6.65
C THR A 3 30.25 -15.35 -5.61
N ILE A 4 30.60 -16.63 -5.73
CA ILE A 4 30.14 -17.71 -4.82
C ILE A 4 30.52 -17.39 -3.36
N LYS A 5 31.73 -16.87 -3.11
CA LYS A 5 32.18 -16.47 -1.77
C LYS A 5 31.31 -15.38 -1.13
N GLN A 6 30.73 -14.48 -1.94
CA GLN A 6 29.82 -13.44 -1.46
C GLN A 6 28.46 -14.03 -1.06
N LEU A 7 27.96 -15.04 -1.78
CA LEU A 7 26.70 -15.72 -1.48
C LEU A 7 26.80 -16.61 -0.22
N ILE A 8 27.98 -17.19 0.03
CA ILE A 8 28.25 -17.97 1.25
C ILE A 8 28.26 -17.08 2.49
N ARG A 9 28.86 -15.88 2.39
CA ARG A 9 28.89 -14.91 3.51
C ARG A 9 27.56 -14.19 3.70
N ASN A 10 26.90 -13.83 2.60
CA ASN A 10 25.63 -13.13 2.57
C ASN A 10 24.66 -13.90 1.68
N THR A 11 23.83 -14.74 2.29
CA THR A 11 22.81 -15.49 1.56
C THR A 11 21.74 -14.54 1.03
N ARG A 12 21.20 -14.86 -0.15
CA ARG A 12 20.09 -14.08 -0.73
C ARG A 12 18.86 -14.27 0.14
N GLN A 13 18.32 -13.17 0.63
CA GLN A 13 17.05 -13.19 1.36
C GLN A 13 15.88 -13.19 0.36
N PRO A 14 14.85 -14.02 0.58
CA PRO A 14 13.65 -13.97 -0.25
C PRO A 14 12.92 -12.64 -0.03
N ILE A 15 12.39 -12.07 -1.11
CA ILE A 15 11.56 -10.87 -1.05
C ILE A 15 10.22 -11.25 -0.41
N ARG A 16 9.87 -10.61 0.70
CA ARG A 16 8.59 -10.81 1.37
C ARG A 16 7.51 -10.04 0.61
N ASN A 17 6.60 -10.75 -0.04
CA ASN A 17 5.46 -10.15 -0.73
C ASN A 17 4.27 -10.05 0.23
N VAL A 18 3.74 -8.85 0.42
CA VAL A 18 2.50 -8.62 1.19
C VAL A 18 1.33 -8.53 0.22
N THR A 19 0.23 -9.19 0.56
CA THR A 19 -0.98 -9.16 -0.28
C THR A 19 -1.65 -7.79 -0.16
N LYS A 20 -2.15 -7.26 -1.28
CA LYS A 20 -2.93 -6.00 -1.29
C LYS A 20 -4.26 -6.12 -0.52
N SER A 21 -4.71 -7.36 -0.31
CA SER A 21 -6.01 -7.68 0.30
C SER A 21 -5.87 -8.62 1.49
N PRO A 22 -5.27 -8.17 2.62
CA PRO A 22 -5.06 -9.02 3.80
C PRO A 22 -6.38 -9.47 4.45
N ALA A 23 -7.44 -8.66 4.32
CA ALA A 23 -8.76 -8.95 4.89
C ALA A 23 -9.39 -10.24 4.32
N LEU A 24 -9.04 -10.66 3.11
CA LEU A 24 -9.52 -11.88 2.47
C LEU A 24 -8.86 -13.16 3.01
N GLY A 25 -7.70 -13.04 3.67
CA GLY A 25 -6.98 -14.16 4.30
C GLY A 25 -6.86 -15.43 3.45
N GLY A 26 -6.66 -15.28 2.14
CA GLY A 26 -6.52 -16.40 1.19
C GLY A 26 -7.82 -16.96 0.60
N CYS A 27 -8.99 -16.46 1.02
CA CYS A 27 -10.28 -16.84 0.44
C CYS A 27 -10.60 -15.97 -0.80
N PRO A 28 -11.25 -16.53 -1.85
CA PRO A 28 -11.64 -15.73 -3.02
C PRO A 28 -12.68 -14.65 -2.69
N GLN A 29 -13.57 -14.92 -1.71
CA GLN A 29 -14.58 -13.98 -1.22
C GLN A 29 -14.79 -14.20 0.28
N ARG A 30 -15.08 -13.12 1.03
CA ARG A 30 -15.54 -13.19 2.42
C ARG A 30 -16.83 -12.41 2.60
N ARG A 31 -17.75 -12.93 3.45
CA ARG A 31 -19.00 -12.27 3.81
C ARG A 31 -18.76 -11.28 4.96
N GLY A 32 -19.43 -10.14 4.93
CA GLY A 32 -19.38 -9.13 5.99
C GLY A 32 -20.64 -8.27 5.97
N THR A 33 -20.93 -7.61 7.09
CA THR A 33 -22.08 -6.69 7.25
C THR A 33 -21.63 -5.23 7.15
N CYS A 34 -22.42 -4.39 6.49
CA CYS A 34 -22.13 -2.96 6.37
C CYS A 34 -22.35 -2.24 7.71
N THR A 35 -21.34 -1.54 8.21
CA THR A 35 -21.46 -0.74 9.45
C THR A 35 -22.03 0.65 9.20
N ARG A 36 -21.77 1.25 8.04
CA ARG A 36 -22.32 2.55 7.60
C ARG A 36 -22.51 2.55 6.08
N VAL A 37 -23.57 3.21 5.63
CA VAL A 37 -23.86 3.41 4.20
C VAL A 37 -23.76 4.90 3.90
N TYR A 38 -22.80 5.28 3.08
CA TYR A 38 -22.60 6.66 2.62
C TYR A 38 -22.40 6.67 1.11
N VAL A 39 -22.75 7.80 0.49
CA VAL A 39 -22.49 8.03 -0.93
C VAL A 39 -21.16 8.77 -1.07
N ARG A 40 -20.26 8.26 -1.91
CA ARG A 40 -19.01 8.92 -2.26
C ARG A 40 -19.14 9.52 -3.66
N LEU A 41 -18.98 10.82 -3.78
CA LEU A 41 -18.75 11.46 -5.09
C LEU A 41 -17.28 11.22 -5.47
N VAL A 42 -17.04 10.53 -6.58
CA VAL A 42 -15.68 10.36 -7.12
C VAL A 42 -15.33 11.65 -7.85
N GLN A 43 -14.27 12.34 -7.41
CA GLN A 43 -13.72 13.46 -8.20
C GLN A 43 -13.11 12.89 -9.48
N ILE A 44 -13.86 12.99 -10.59
CA ILE A 44 -13.37 12.72 -11.95
C ILE A 44 -12.59 13.95 -12.44
N MET A 45 -11.63 14.40 -11.64
CA MET A 45 -10.68 15.43 -12.03
C MET A 45 -9.30 14.84 -11.75
N GLY A 46 -8.55 14.56 -12.81
CA GLY A 46 -7.12 14.28 -12.72
C GLY A 46 -6.42 15.54 -12.21
N TRP A 47 -6.40 15.71 -10.89
CA TRP A 47 -5.58 16.73 -10.24
C TRP A 47 -4.21 16.13 -9.95
N ASP A 48 -3.24 16.54 -10.76
CA ASP A 48 -1.82 16.28 -10.58
C ASP A 48 -1.38 16.79 -9.18
N LYS A 49 -1.13 15.87 -8.26
CA LYS A 49 -0.76 16.14 -6.85
C LYS A 49 0.71 16.60 -6.69
N THR A 50 1.24 17.43 -7.58
CA THR A 50 2.62 17.96 -7.45
C THR A 50 2.72 19.36 -6.83
N LYS A 51 1.61 20.05 -6.52
CA LYS A 51 1.61 21.32 -5.78
C LYS A 51 0.56 21.32 -4.68
N GLU A 52 0.98 21.14 -3.43
CA GLU A 52 0.40 21.76 -2.20
C GLU A 52 1.05 21.18 -0.93
N ARG A 53 2.35 20.90 -0.99
CA ARG A 53 3.14 20.55 0.19
C ARG A 53 3.76 21.83 0.77
N LYS A 54 2.93 22.74 1.30
CA LYS A 54 3.33 23.90 2.16
C LYS A 54 2.08 24.74 2.49
N GLN A 55 1.32 24.38 3.53
CA GLN A 55 0.67 25.32 4.48
C GLN A 55 -0.10 24.53 5.55
N PHE A 56 0.57 23.73 6.38
CA PHE A 56 -0.06 23.17 7.60
C PHE A 56 0.86 23.32 8.83
N PHE A 57 1.71 24.34 8.79
CA PHE A 57 2.49 24.83 9.93
C PHE A 57 2.14 26.31 10.11
N GLN A 58 0.94 26.57 10.62
CA GLN A 58 0.60 27.72 11.45
C GLN A 58 -0.91 27.70 11.63
N TYR A 59 -1.36 27.09 12.71
CA TYR A 59 -2.41 27.59 13.58
C TYR A 59 -2.36 26.71 14.84
N GLN A 60 -1.34 26.99 15.66
CA GLN A 60 -1.57 27.23 17.08
C GLN A 60 -2.13 28.65 17.20
#